data_AF-A0A6H0ZRY0-F1
#
_entry.id   AF-A0A6H0ZRY0-F1
#
_cell.length_a   1.000
_cell.length_b   1.000
_cell.length_c   1.000
_cell.angle_alpha   90.00
_cell.angle_beta   90.00
_cell.angle_gamma   90.00
#
_symmetry.space_group_name_H-M   'P 1'
#
loop_
_entity.id
_entity.type
_entity.pdbx_description
1 polymer ?
#
loop_
_entity_poly.entity_id
_entity_poly.type
_entity_poly.pdbx_seq_one_letter_code
_entity_poly.pdbx_strand_id
1 'polypeptide(L)'
;MVFDEARFVASVRKSLFGGRLRTAQLAGMKTILSGFATALPGGDPRWLAYMLATAFHETAATMQPVRETLATTDAEAIARLDRAFAAGGLPMVRRPYWRRDAEGKSWLGRGFVQLTHRRNYETMSVLTGVDLTGRPERAMEADVATAILIQGMVAGSFTGRRLADFFGAEREDWDAARAIINGSDRASLVGNYGRAFHRALLAARIEPARPK
;
A
#
# COMPACT_ATOMS: atom_id res chain seq x y z
N MET A 1 3.14 -6.76 18.10
CA MET A 1 3.26 -5.58 18.99
C MET A 1 1.87 -5.27 19.52
N VAL A 2 1.71 -5.13 20.83
CA VAL A 2 0.46 -4.64 21.42
C VAL A 2 0.55 -3.11 21.46
N PHE A 3 -0.46 -2.42 20.94
CA PHE A 3 -0.51 -0.96 20.93
C PHE A 3 -1.87 -0.48 21.44
N ASP A 4 -1.88 0.70 22.05
CA ASP A 4 -3.05 1.43 22.47
C ASP A 4 -3.67 2.12 21.24
N GLU A 5 -4.82 1.60 20.79
CA GLU A 5 -5.52 2.11 19.61
C GLU A 5 -5.89 3.59 19.76
N ALA A 6 -6.32 4.03 20.94
CA ALA A 6 -6.73 5.41 21.17
C ALA A 6 -5.53 6.38 21.02
N ARG A 7 -4.37 6.01 21.56
CA ARG A 7 -3.12 6.79 21.40
C ARG A 7 -2.66 6.82 19.95
N PHE A 8 -2.71 5.69 19.25
CA PHE A 8 -2.36 5.63 17.82
C PHE A 8 -3.27 6.55 17.01
N VAL A 9 -4.59 6.42 17.18
CA VAL A 9 -5.61 7.22 16.49
C VAL A 9 -5.45 8.72 16.78
N ALA A 10 -5.23 9.11 18.03
CA ALA A 10 -5.00 10.50 18.40
C ALA A 10 -3.76 11.07 17.72
N SER A 11 -2.66 10.30 17.69
CA SER A 11 -1.40 10.70 17.08
C SER A 11 -1.55 10.91 15.57
N VAL A 12 -2.02 9.90 14.83
CA VAL A 12 -2.15 10.00 13.37
C VAL A 12 -3.17 11.05 12.94
N ARG A 13 -4.27 11.21 13.69
CA ARG A 13 -5.28 12.25 13.42
C ARG A 13 -4.63 13.63 13.37
N LYS A 14 -3.76 13.93 14.34
CA LYS A 14 -3.07 15.22 14.43
C LYS A 14 -1.96 15.36 13.39
N SER A 15 -1.13 14.34 13.21
CA SER A 15 0.10 14.45 12.41
C SER A 15 -0.09 14.24 10.91
N LEU A 16 -1.07 13.43 10.49
CA LEU A 16 -1.22 12.96 9.10
C LEU A 16 -2.56 13.36 8.47
N PHE A 17 -3.61 13.49 9.29
CA PHE A 17 -4.98 13.73 8.79
C PHE A 17 -5.53 15.13 9.13
N GLY A 18 -4.65 16.09 9.42
CA GLY A 18 -5.04 17.50 9.61
C GLY A 18 -6.06 17.73 10.72
N GLY A 19 -6.07 16.88 11.76
CA GLY A 19 -6.99 16.96 12.89
C GLY A 19 -8.31 16.21 12.70
N ARG A 20 -8.62 15.69 11.50
CA ARG A 20 -9.88 14.96 11.24
C ARG A 20 -9.62 13.60 10.62
N LEU A 21 -9.99 12.54 11.35
CA LEU A 21 -9.89 11.17 10.87
C LEU A 21 -11.28 10.59 10.60
N ARG A 22 -11.51 10.13 9.36
CA ARG A 22 -12.77 9.48 8.95
C ARG A 22 -12.79 8.00 9.37
N THR A 23 -13.98 7.45 9.59
CA THR A 23 -14.17 6.03 9.93
C THR A 23 -13.55 5.09 8.90
N ALA A 24 -13.72 5.39 7.60
CA ALA A 24 -13.09 4.60 6.54
C ALA A 24 -11.56 4.65 6.56
N GLN A 25 -10.96 5.79 6.91
CA GLN A 25 -9.51 5.89 7.05
C GLN A 25 -8.99 5.02 8.19
N LEU A 26 -9.69 5.06 9.33
CA LEU A 26 -9.38 4.21 10.47
C LEU A 26 -9.53 2.73 10.13
N ALA A 27 -10.64 2.35 9.48
CA ALA A 27 -10.88 0.96 9.09
C ALA A 27 -9.74 0.41 8.21
N GLY A 28 -9.31 1.16 7.20
CA GLY A 28 -8.21 0.74 6.34
C GLY A 28 -6.87 0.64 7.05
N MET A 29 -6.55 1.58 7.95
CA MET A 29 -5.38 1.45 8.82
C MET A 29 -5.45 0.20 9.69
N LYS A 30 -6.62 -0.11 10.26
CA LYS A 30 -6.83 -1.31 11.09
C LYS A 30 -6.66 -2.60 10.28
N THR A 31 -7.13 -2.66 9.04
CA THR A 31 -6.90 -3.81 8.15
C THR A 31 -5.41 -4.04 7.92
N ILE A 32 -4.64 -2.98 7.62
CA ILE A 32 -3.19 -3.09 7.43
C ILE A 32 -2.48 -3.51 8.72
N LEU A 33 -2.85 -2.93 9.87
CA LEU A 33 -2.30 -3.27 11.18
C LEU A 33 -2.54 -4.75 11.53
N SER A 34 -3.76 -5.24 11.32
CA SER A 34 -4.14 -6.63 11.59
C SER A 34 -3.45 -7.60 10.63
N GLY A 35 -3.42 -7.27 9.33
CA GLY A 35 -2.71 -8.07 8.34
C GLY A 35 -1.21 -8.16 8.63
N PHE A 36 -0.58 -7.07 9.03
CA PHE A 36 0.84 -7.07 9.41
C PHE A 36 1.10 -7.92 10.64
N ALA A 37 0.27 -7.78 11.69
CA ALA A 37 0.41 -8.59 12.91
C ALA A 37 0.27 -10.09 12.65
N THR A 38 -0.58 -10.47 11.68
CA THR A 38 -0.79 -11.86 11.27
C THR A 38 0.37 -12.38 10.41
N ALA A 39 0.79 -11.62 9.40
CA ALA A 39 1.81 -12.05 8.45
C ALA A 39 3.24 -11.98 9.02
N LEU A 40 3.50 -11.04 9.93
CA LEU A 40 4.81 -10.78 10.53
C LEU A 40 4.69 -10.58 12.05
N PRO A 41 4.38 -11.63 12.82
CA PRO A 41 4.31 -11.54 14.27
C PRO A 41 5.64 -11.03 14.85
N GLY A 42 5.61 -9.90 15.54
CA GLY A 42 6.83 -9.28 16.09
C GLY A 42 7.72 -8.58 15.06
N GLY A 43 7.23 -8.38 13.82
CA GLY A 43 7.95 -7.67 12.77
C GLY A 43 8.34 -6.25 13.14
N ASP A 44 9.33 -5.72 12.43
CA ASP A 44 9.88 -4.38 12.64
C ASP A 44 8.79 -3.30 12.46
N PRO A 45 8.51 -2.46 13.47
CA PRO A 45 7.50 -1.41 13.38
C PRO A 45 7.78 -0.38 12.28
N ARG A 46 9.04 -0.24 11.84
CA ARG A 46 9.41 0.65 10.73
C ARG A 46 8.85 0.14 9.41
N TRP A 47 8.78 -1.18 9.25
CA TRP A 47 8.20 -1.80 8.06
C TRP A 47 6.70 -1.51 7.97
N LEU A 48 5.98 -1.73 9.07
CA LEU A 48 4.55 -1.40 9.18
C LEU A 48 4.31 0.10 8.95
N ALA A 49 5.12 0.97 9.55
CA ALA A 49 5.01 2.41 9.35
C ALA A 49 5.18 2.79 7.86
N TYR A 50 6.13 2.16 7.17
CA TYR A 50 6.38 2.44 5.77
C TYR A 50 5.29 1.88 4.84
N MET A 51 4.70 0.72 5.18
CA MET A 51 3.52 0.19 4.50
C MET A 51 2.31 1.13 4.63
N LEU A 52 2.05 1.66 5.84
CA LEU A 52 1.00 2.65 6.09
C LEU A 52 1.25 3.95 5.32
N ALA A 53 2.50 4.42 5.28
CA ALA A 53 2.90 5.59 4.50
C ALA A 53 2.68 5.41 3.00
N THR A 54 3.01 4.22 2.47
CA THR A 54 2.77 3.86 1.08
C THR A 54 1.27 3.86 0.78
N ALA A 55 0.48 3.15 1.57
CA ALA A 55 -0.98 3.12 1.41
C ALA A 55 -1.58 4.53 1.50
N PHE A 56 -1.12 5.36 2.44
CA PHE A 56 -1.55 6.75 2.58
C PHE A 56 -1.24 7.56 1.31
N HIS A 57 -0.04 7.43 0.77
CA HIS A 57 0.37 8.17 -0.41
C HIS A 57 -0.41 7.74 -1.67
N GLU A 58 -0.40 6.44 -1.97
CA GLU A 58 -0.93 5.87 -3.21
C GLU A 58 -2.46 5.94 -3.28
N THR A 59 -3.14 6.04 -2.13
CA THR A 59 -4.61 6.10 -2.07
C THR A 59 -5.16 7.50 -1.85
N ALA A 60 -4.34 8.54 -2.03
CA ALA A 60 -4.69 9.93 -1.76
C ALA A 60 -5.26 10.14 -0.34
N ALA A 61 -4.58 9.56 0.66
CA ALA A 61 -4.95 9.58 2.08
C ALA A 61 -6.32 8.98 2.41
N THR A 62 -6.98 8.28 1.50
CA THR A 62 -8.25 7.59 1.79
C THR A 62 -8.04 6.39 2.70
N MET A 63 -6.83 5.80 2.67
CA MET A 63 -6.50 4.52 3.31
C MET A 63 -7.44 3.40 2.86
N GLN A 64 -8.02 3.49 1.67
CA GLN A 64 -8.85 2.44 1.09
C GLN A 64 -8.19 1.96 -0.20
N PRO A 65 -8.33 0.67 -0.58
CA PRO A 65 -7.97 0.23 -1.92
C PRO A 65 -8.65 1.12 -2.97
N VAL A 66 -7.89 1.63 -3.93
CA VAL A 66 -8.43 2.47 -5.01
C VAL A 66 -8.16 1.85 -6.37
N ARG A 67 -9.06 2.09 -7.31
CA ARG A 67 -8.79 1.82 -8.73
C ARG A 67 -8.03 2.99 -9.32
N GLU A 68 -7.25 2.71 -10.35
CA GLU A 68 -6.56 3.70 -11.17
C GLU A 68 -7.51 4.82 -11.58
N THR A 69 -7.02 6.05 -11.59
CA THR A 69 -7.83 7.28 -11.78
C THR A 69 -8.86 7.57 -10.68
N LEU A 70 -8.85 6.84 -9.55
CA LEU A 70 -9.86 6.90 -8.48
C LEU A 70 -11.28 6.61 -8.99
N ALA A 71 -11.39 5.74 -10.01
CA ALA A 71 -12.67 5.35 -10.57
C ALA A 71 -13.46 4.45 -9.62
N THR A 72 -14.79 4.57 -9.66
CA THR A 72 -15.69 3.71 -8.87
C THR A 72 -15.82 2.32 -9.47
N THR A 73 -15.67 2.20 -10.79
CA THR A 73 -15.78 0.94 -11.54
C THR A 73 -14.61 0.78 -12.51
N ASP A 74 -14.35 -0.47 -12.92
CA ASP A 74 -13.35 -0.77 -13.94
C ASP A 74 -13.70 -0.12 -15.29
N ALA A 75 -14.98 -0.12 -15.69
CA ALA A 75 -15.43 0.50 -16.92
C ALA A 75 -15.15 2.01 -16.95
N GLU A 76 -15.38 2.69 -15.82
CA GLU A 76 -15.06 4.10 -15.68
C GLU A 76 -13.55 4.37 -15.75
N ALA A 77 -12.74 3.55 -15.07
CA ALA A 77 -11.28 3.67 -15.11
C ALA A 77 -10.76 3.47 -16.54
N ILE A 78 -11.24 2.43 -17.24
CA ILE A 78 -10.89 2.14 -18.63
C ILE A 78 -11.25 3.32 -19.53
N ALA A 79 -12.46 3.87 -19.41
CA ALA A 79 -12.90 5.00 -20.22
C ALA A 79 -12.05 6.26 -19.98
N ARG A 80 -11.64 6.52 -18.73
CA ARG A 80 -10.75 7.63 -18.39
C ARG A 80 -9.34 7.44 -18.98
N LEU A 81 -8.78 6.23 -18.85
CA LEU A 81 -7.47 5.88 -19.38
C LEU A 81 -7.45 5.89 -20.91
N ASP A 82 -8.51 5.41 -21.57
CA ASP A 82 -8.63 5.46 -23.03
C ASP A 82 -8.69 6.89 -23.56
N ARG A 83 -9.44 7.78 -22.90
CA ARG A 83 -9.43 9.22 -23.25
C ARG A 83 -8.05 9.84 -23.08
N ALA A 84 -7.37 9.55 -21.97
CA ALA A 84 -6.02 10.06 -21.72
C ALA A 84 -5.01 9.53 -22.76
N PHE A 85 -5.11 8.26 -23.12
CA PHE A 85 -4.26 7.64 -24.13
C PHE A 85 -4.49 8.22 -25.53
N ALA A 86 -5.74 8.36 -25.95
CA ALA A 86 -6.10 8.97 -27.23
C ALA A 86 -5.66 10.43 -27.34
N ALA A 87 -5.63 11.16 -26.22
CA ALA A 87 -5.12 12.52 -26.14
C ALA A 87 -3.57 12.62 -26.04
N GLY A 88 -2.84 11.50 -26.08
CA GLY A 88 -1.38 11.49 -25.96
C GLY A 88 -0.84 11.70 -24.54
N GLY A 89 -1.71 11.66 -23.51
CA GLY A 89 -1.37 11.91 -22.11
C GLY A 89 -0.62 10.77 -21.41
N LEU A 90 -0.36 9.65 -22.09
CA LEU A 90 0.34 8.46 -21.56
C LEU A 90 1.52 8.06 -22.46
N PRO A 91 2.52 8.93 -22.67
CA PRO A 91 3.56 8.76 -23.70
C PRO A 91 4.47 7.54 -23.46
N MET A 92 4.57 7.07 -22.21
CA MET A 92 5.38 5.90 -21.84
C MET A 92 4.64 4.58 -22.08
N VAL A 93 3.32 4.62 -22.29
CA VAL A 93 2.52 3.41 -22.48
C VAL A 93 2.53 3.02 -23.96
N ARG A 94 3.11 1.87 -24.27
CA ARG A 94 3.08 1.30 -25.64
C ARG A 94 1.89 0.39 -25.89
N ARG A 95 1.44 -0.33 -24.85
CA ARG A 95 0.33 -1.26 -24.91
C ARG A 95 -0.63 -0.98 -23.73
N PRO A 96 -1.92 -0.72 -23.99
CA PRO A 96 -2.87 -0.31 -22.97
C PRO A 96 -3.27 -1.50 -22.08
N TYR A 97 -2.51 -1.72 -21.00
CA TYR A 97 -2.71 -2.84 -20.07
C TYR A 97 -4.08 -2.83 -19.36
N TRP A 98 -4.77 -1.69 -19.33
CA TRP A 98 -6.08 -1.53 -18.72
C TRP A 98 -7.23 -2.03 -19.60
N ARG A 99 -7.04 -2.16 -20.91
CA ARG A 99 -8.12 -2.67 -21.77
C ARG A 99 -8.39 -4.12 -21.45
N ARG A 100 -9.65 -4.52 -21.60
CA ARG A 100 -10.06 -5.91 -21.41
C ARG A 100 -9.38 -6.78 -22.46
N ASP A 101 -8.77 -7.89 -22.03
CA ASP A 101 -8.25 -8.92 -22.93
C ASP A 101 -9.37 -9.80 -23.51
N ALA A 102 -9.01 -10.83 -24.27
CA ALA A 102 -9.96 -11.74 -24.91
C ALA A 102 -10.82 -12.51 -23.88
N GLU A 103 -10.33 -12.65 -22.65
CA GLU A 103 -11.06 -13.25 -21.53
C GLU A 103 -11.88 -12.22 -20.73
N GLY A 104 -11.92 -10.96 -21.18
CA GLY A 104 -12.66 -9.87 -20.55
C GLY A 104 -11.97 -9.26 -19.32
N LYS A 105 -10.71 -9.61 -19.04
CA LYS A 105 -9.96 -9.21 -17.84
C LYS A 105 -9.16 -7.96 -18.08
N SER A 106 -9.05 -7.11 -17.06
CA SER A 106 -8.31 -5.85 -17.12
C SER A 106 -7.22 -5.79 -16.05
N TRP A 107 -6.03 -5.33 -16.45
CA TRP A 107 -4.84 -5.25 -15.61
C TRP A 107 -4.52 -3.82 -15.15
N LEU A 108 -5.55 -2.98 -15.06
CA LEU A 108 -5.49 -1.61 -14.51
C LEU A 108 -5.03 -1.60 -13.03
N GLY A 109 -4.58 -0.44 -12.57
CA GLY A 109 -4.10 -0.21 -11.20
C GLY A 109 -5.17 -0.47 -10.15
N ARG A 110 -4.89 -1.30 -9.15
CA ARG A 110 -5.79 -1.58 -8.01
C ARG A 110 -5.03 -1.65 -6.68
N GLY A 111 -5.76 -1.48 -5.58
CA GLY A 111 -5.24 -1.73 -4.23
C GLY A 111 -4.43 -0.58 -3.64
N PHE A 112 -3.75 -0.86 -2.52
CA PHE A 112 -2.94 0.10 -1.77
C PHE A 112 -1.64 0.54 -2.47
N VAL A 113 -1.23 -0.18 -3.53
CA VAL A 113 0.03 0.05 -4.24
C VAL A 113 -0.15 0.25 -5.75
N GLN A 114 -1.39 0.43 -6.21
CA GLN A 114 -1.72 0.55 -7.64
C GLN A 114 -1.09 -0.55 -8.51
N LEU A 115 -1.40 -1.81 -8.21
CA LEU A 115 -0.90 -2.98 -8.95
C LEU A 115 -1.39 -2.93 -10.40
N THR A 116 -0.48 -2.75 -11.36
CA THR A 116 -0.75 -2.69 -12.81
C THR A 116 -0.06 -3.83 -13.56
N HIS A 117 -0.50 -4.11 -14.78
CA HIS A 117 0.03 -5.13 -15.69
C HIS A 117 -0.19 -6.60 -15.27
N ARG A 118 -0.58 -7.43 -16.25
CA ARG A 118 -0.86 -8.87 -16.06
C ARG A 118 0.21 -9.62 -15.30
N ARG A 119 1.49 -9.45 -15.67
CA ARG A 119 2.63 -10.10 -15.01
C ARG A 119 2.67 -9.84 -13.49
N ASN A 120 2.28 -8.65 -13.04
CA ASN A 120 2.32 -8.32 -11.61
C ASN A 120 1.13 -8.97 -10.88
N TYR A 121 -0.03 -9.07 -11.54
CA TYR A 121 -1.15 -9.85 -11.01
C TYR A 121 -0.81 -11.34 -10.92
N GLU A 122 -0.12 -11.90 -11.92
CA GLU A 122 0.38 -13.29 -11.89
C GLU A 122 1.34 -13.52 -10.73
N THR A 123 2.35 -12.67 -10.58
CA THR A 123 3.30 -12.73 -9.44
C THR A 123 2.58 -12.63 -8.10
N MET A 124 1.67 -11.66 -7.95
CA MET A 124 0.94 -11.48 -6.69
C MET A 124 -0.06 -12.61 -6.44
N SER A 125 -0.61 -13.23 -7.49
CA SER A 125 -1.51 -14.37 -7.36
C SER A 125 -0.80 -15.55 -6.70
N VAL A 126 0.42 -15.85 -7.17
CA VAL A 126 1.28 -16.88 -6.59
C VAL A 126 1.68 -16.50 -5.17
N LEU A 127 2.16 -15.27 -4.97
CA LEU A 127 2.69 -14.83 -3.68
C LEU A 127 1.63 -14.88 -2.58
N THR A 128 0.43 -14.36 -2.87
CA THR A 128 -0.66 -14.26 -1.90
C THR A 128 -1.53 -15.51 -1.80
N GLY A 129 -1.43 -16.44 -2.75
CA GLY A 129 -2.34 -17.59 -2.89
C GLY A 129 -3.77 -17.20 -3.31
N VAL A 130 -4.00 -15.93 -3.64
CA VAL A 130 -5.29 -15.40 -4.09
C VAL A 130 -5.34 -15.48 -5.60
N ASP A 131 -6.40 -16.05 -6.19
CA ASP A 131 -6.57 -16.01 -7.64
C ASP A 131 -6.85 -14.58 -8.12
N LEU A 132 -5.79 -13.90 -8.55
CA LEU A 132 -5.79 -12.55 -9.12
C LEU A 132 -5.72 -12.57 -10.64
N THR A 133 -5.48 -13.74 -11.24
CA THR A 133 -5.38 -13.91 -12.70
C THR A 133 -6.72 -14.30 -13.30
N GLY A 134 -7.52 -15.09 -12.59
CA GLY A 134 -8.93 -15.34 -12.89
C GLY A 134 -9.82 -14.19 -12.47
N ARG A 135 -9.52 -13.57 -11.31
CA ARG A 135 -10.33 -12.53 -10.67
C ARG A 135 -9.51 -11.29 -10.27
N PRO A 136 -9.03 -10.48 -11.23
CA PRO A 136 -8.18 -9.31 -10.95
C PRO A 136 -8.86 -8.23 -10.09
N GLU A 137 -10.20 -8.14 -10.11
CA GLU A 137 -10.96 -7.22 -9.28
C GLU A 137 -10.76 -7.43 -7.78
N ARG A 138 -10.34 -8.64 -7.36
CA ARG A 138 -10.07 -8.96 -5.96
C ARG A 138 -8.93 -8.15 -5.36
N ALA A 139 -8.05 -7.56 -6.18
CA ALA A 139 -7.05 -6.61 -5.70
C ALA A 139 -7.68 -5.34 -5.06
N MET A 140 -9.00 -5.15 -5.16
CA MET A 140 -9.76 -4.11 -4.45
C MET A 140 -10.35 -4.58 -3.11
N GLU A 141 -10.35 -5.89 -2.81
CA GLU A 141 -10.72 -6.41 -1.49
C GLU A 141 -9.66 -5.95 -0.48
N ALA A 142 -10.08 -5.40 0.66
CA ALA A 142 -9.17 -4.78 1.62
C ALA A 142 -8.09 -5.75 2.12
N ASP A 143 -8.47 -6.98 2.47
CA ASP A 143 -7.55 -8.00 2.98
C ASP A 143 -6.56 -8.47 1.89
N VAL A 144 -7.03 -8.61 0.65
CA VAL A 144 -6.18 -8.99 -0.50
C VAL A 144 -5.20 -7.85 -0.83
N ALA A 145 -5.67 -6.61 -0.86
CA ALA A 145 -4.81 -5.45 -1.07
C ALA A 145 -3.75 -5.32 0.04
N THR A 146 -4.12 -5.61 1.29
CA THR A 146 -3.18 -5.68 2.42
C THR A 146 -2.17 -6.80 2.25
N ALA A 147 -2.58 -7.99 1.81
CA ALA A 147 -1.66 -9.09 1.52
C ALA A 147 -0.66 -8.74 0.41
N ILE A 148 -1.13 -8.13 -0.69
CA ILE A 148 -0.30 -7.62 -1.79
C ILE A 148 0.73 -6.60 -1.26
N LEU A 149 0.28 -5.62 -0.48
CA LEU A 149 1.15 -4.59 0.13
C LEU A 149 2.24 -5.24 1.00
N ILE A 150 1.85 -6.09 1.95
CA ILE A 150 2.78 -6.68 2.91
C ILE A 150 3.77 -7.61 2.20
N GLN A 151 3.25 -8.63 1.54
CA GLN A 151 4.10 -9.69 0.97
C GLN A 151 4.93 -9.15 -0.18
N GLY A 152 4.37 -8.27 -1.01
CA GLY A 152 5.09 -7.63 -2.11
C GLY A 152 6.28 -6.79 -1.64
N MET A 153 6.12 -6.00 -0.57
CA MET A 153 7.22 -5.18 -0.02
C MET A 153 8.26 -5.99 0.74
N VAL A 154 7.86 -7.12 1.35
CA VAL A 154 8.78 -8.04 2.02
C VAL A 154 9.61 -8.82 1.00
N ALA A 155 8.97 -9.39 -0.02
CA ALA A 155 9.62 -10.17 -1.06
C ALA A 155 10.33 -9.31 -2.11
N GLY A 156 10.00 -8.01 -2.20
CA GLY A 156 10.50 -7.10 -3.23
C GLY A 156 9.91 -7.39 -4.61
N SER A 157 8.67 -7.89 -4.66
CA SER A 157 8.04 -8.36 -5.89
C SER A 157 7.55 -7.25 -6.83
N PHE A 158 7.72 -5.97 -6.46
CA PHE A 158 7.39 -4.84 -7.32
C PHE A 158 8.60 -4.39 -8.16
N THR A 159 9.76 -4.17 -7.53
CA THR A 159 10.96 -3.61 -8.18
C THR A 159 12.24 -4.43 -7.93
N GLY A 160 12.17 -5.50 -7.14
CA GLY A 160 13.32 -6.25 -6.63
C GLY A 160 13.85 -5.72 -5.28
N ARG A 161 13.46 -4.51 -4.86
CA ARG A 161 13.88 -3.90 -3.59
C ARG A 161 12.93 -4.27 -2.46
N ARG A 162 13.48 -4.57 -1.28
CA ARG A 162 12.75 -5.11 -0.13
C ARG A 162 12.83 -4.16 1.05
N LEU A 163 11.89 -4.28 1.99
CA LEU A 163 11.94 -3.54 3.26
C LEU A 163 13.26 -3.75 4.03
N ALA A 164 13.77 -4.98 4.04
CA ALA A 164 15.04 -5.33 4.69
C ALA A 164 16.27 -4.63 4.06
N ASP A 165 16.18 -4.13 2.83
CA ASP A 165 17.27 -3.37 2.20
C ASP A 165 17.43 -1.97 2.83
N PHE A 166 16.39 -1.46 3.50
CA PHE A 166 16.31 -0.07 3.98
C PHE A 166 16.09 0.03 5.50
N PHE A 167 15.59 -1.02 6.14
CA PHE A 167 15.33 -1.04 7.57
C PHE A 167 15.92 -2.31 8.19
N GLY A 168 16.86 -2.14 9.11
CA GLY A 168 17.56 -3.19 9.81
C GLY A 168 18.19 -2.68 11.11
N ALA A 169 19.06 -3.47 11.74
CA ALA A 169 19.69 -3.09 13.01
C ALA A 169 20.50 -1.79 12.90
N GLU A 170 21.24 -1.63 11.79
CA GLU A 170 22.11 -0.49 11.54
C GLU A 170 21.61 0.42 10.41
N ARG A 171 20.37 0.22 9.96
CA ARG A 171 19.81 0.93 8.80
C ARG A 171 18.40 1.41 9.04
N GLU A 172 18.16 2.67 8.70
CA GLU A 172 16.85 3.29 8.73
C GLU A 172 16.76 4.37 7.64
N ASP A 173 16.48 3.93 6.41
CA ASP A 173 16.43 4.81 5.24
C ASP A 173 15.02 4.93 4.66
N TRP A 174 14.25 5.82 5.27
CA TRP A 174 12.87 6.13 4.92
C TRP A 174 12.67 6.67 3.51
N ASP A 175 13.63 7.45 3.01
CA ASP A 175 13.50 8.15 1.74
C ASP A 175 13.89 7.19 0.60
N ALA A 176 14.99 6.44 0.74
CA ALA A 176 15.40 5.44 -0.25
C ALA A 176 14.43 4.24 -0.34
N ALA A 177 13.68 3.94 0.73
CA ALA A 177 12.65 2.90 0.72
C ALA A 177 11.57 3.11 -0.35
N ARG A 178 11.48 4.32 -0.96
CA ARG A 178 10.56 4.56 -2.08
C ARG A 178 10.83 3.65 -3.27
N ALA A 179 12.08 3.18 -3.40
CA ALA A 179 12.51 2.30 -4.47
C ALA A 179 11.81 0.94 -4.44
N ILE A 180 11.17 0.56 -3.33
CA ILE A 180 10.32 -0.64 -3.25
C ILE A 180 9.12 -0.54 -4.20
N ILE A 181 8.57 0.66 -4.43
CA ILE A 181 7.32 0.84 -5.18
C ILE A 181 7.55 1.57 -6.52
N ASN A 182 8.20 2.74 -6.50
CA ASN A 182 8.29 3.60 -7.69
C ASN A 182 9.59 4.42 -7.74
N GLY A 183 10.74 3.76 -7.56
CA GLY A 183 12.05 4.43 -7.63
C GLY A 183 12.21 5.51 -6.57
N SER A 184 12.52 6.75 -6.96
CA SER A 184 12.72 7.87 -6.03
C SER A 184 11.61 8.93 -6.08
N ASP A 185 10.51 8.68 -6.79
CA ASP A 185 9.43 9.66 -6.93
C ASP A 185 8.81 10.00 -5.58
N ARG A 186 8.81 11.30 -5.24
CA ARG A 186 8.31 11.83 -3.95
C ARG A 186 8.93 11.13 -2.72
N ALA A 187 10.15 10.62 -2.84
CA ALA A 187 10.85 9.86 -1.80
C ALA A 187 10.80 10.54 -0.42
N SER A 188 11.19 11.82 -0.33
CA SER A 188 11.19 12.53 0.94
C SER A 188 9.79 12.75 1.52
N LEU A 189 8.78 12.95 0.67
CA LEU A 189 7.39 13.11 1.12
C LEU A 189 6.87 11.81 1.74
N VAL A 190 7.05 10.67 1.05
CA VAL A 190 6.62 9.35 1.55
C VAL A 190 7.44 8.95 2.78
N GLY A 191 8.75 9.22 2.78
CA GLY A 191 9.62 9.01 3.94
C GLY A 191 9.16 9.81 5.16
N ASN A 192 8.71 11.06 4.98
CA ASN A 192 8.13 11.86 6.06
C ASN A 192 6.83 11.28 6.62
N TYR A 193 5.95 10.73 5.76
CA TYR A 193 4.78 9.98 6.24
C TYR A 193 5.21 8.74 7.03
N GLY A 194 6.20 8.00 6.56
CA GLY A 194 6.76 6.83 7.25
C GLY A 194 7.25 7.18 8.66
N ARG A 195 8.06 8.24 8.77
CA ARG A 195 8.51 8.76 10.08
C ARG A 195 7.33 9.15 10.98
N ALA A 196 6.30 9.79 10.43
CA ALA A 196 5.12 10.20 11.21
C ALA A 196 4.32 8.98 11.72
N PHE A 197 4.08 7.98 10.88
CA PHE A 197 3.44 6.72 11.30
C PHE A 197 4.30 5.97 12.32
N HIS A 198 5.61 5.93 12.15
CA HIS A 198 6.51 5.27 13.09
C HIS A 198 6.45 5.89 14.48
N ARG A 199 6.50 7.23 14.57
CA ARG A 199 6.31 7.94 15.85
C ARG A 199 4.96 7.64 16.48
N ALA A 200 3.89 7.56 15.68
CA ALA A 200 2.56 7.23 16.18
C ALA A 200 2.49 5.80 16.74
N LEU A 201 3.13 4.83 16.08
CA LEU A 201 3.23 3.45 16.57
C LEU A 201 4.03 3.36 17.87
N LEU A 202 5.16 4.08 17.97
CA LEU A 202 5.96 4.12 19.19
C LEU A 202 5.22 4.77 20.36
N ALA A 203 4.52 5.89 20.13
CA ALA A 203 3.73 6.56 21.16
C ALA A 203 2.54 5.72 21.64
N ALA A 204 2.05 4.81 20.79
CA ALA A 204 0.98 3.88 21.12
C ALA A 204 1.48 2.57 21.72
N ARG A 205 2.80 2.31 21.76
CA ARG A 205 3.33 1.03 22.25
C ARG A 205 2.95 0.82 23.70
N ILE A 206 2.38 -0.35 24.00
CA ILE A 206 2.16 -0.80 25.37
C ILE A 206 3.39 -1.62 25.75
N GLU A 207 4.17 -1.12 26.71
CA GLU A 207 5.24 -1.92 27.30
C GLU A 207 4.62 -3.00 28.19
N PRO A 208 5.09 -4.26 28.11
CA PRO A 208 4.68 -5.25 29.10
C PRO A 208 5.10 -4.76 30.49
N ALA A 209 4.21 -4.92 31.48
CA ALA A 209 4.52 -4.57 32.86
C ALA A 209 5.83 -5.26 33.26
N ARG A 210 6.79 -4.49 33.81
CA ARG A 210 8.00 -5.09 34.37
C ARG A 210 7.56 -6.07 35.47
N PRO A 211 8.05 -7.32 35.47
CA PRO A 211 7.85 -8.18 36.62
C PRO A 211 8.44 -7.48 37.85
N LYS A 212 7.69 -7.48 38.94
CA LYS A 212 8.15 -7.00 40.25
C LYS A 212 9.28 -7.88 40.77
#